data_AF-A0A1H2VPP6-F1
#
_entry.id   AF-A0A1H2VPP6-F1
#
_cell.length_a   1.000
_cell.length_b   1.000
_cell.length_c   1.000
_cell.angle_alpha   90.00
_cell.angle_beta   90.00
_cell.angle_gamma   90.00
#
_symmetry.space_group_name_H-M   'P 1'
#
loop_
_entity.id
_entity.type
_entity.pdbx_description
1 polymer ?
#
loop_
_entity_poly.entity_id
_entity_poly.type
_entity_poly.pdbx_seq_one_letter_code
_entity_poly.pdbx_strand_id
1 'polypeptide(L)'
;MVKCNKWKTGCDKCPQLDTYPKSFFVDNSKQNYLKKNEAYQGIKNLTIITPSEWLAGLVKQSVLSEFPVEVVNNKINLEVFKPIPSDVRNKYAIKTKYMVLGVAVSWDQAKGLQDIFDLRKILPMEYSIVLVGGGSDQKLLDGIIGIPRTKDQLELAKLYTAADVFINPTHQDNYPTVNLEARACGTPVVTYDVGGSPESAGGKYIVEENDIRGMKELICKICQEKHEPLET
;
A
#
# COMPACT_ATOMS: atom_id res chain seq x y z
N MET A 1 -3.46 13.93 -4.98
CA MET A 1 -3.31 14.41 -3.59
C MET A 1 -3.29 15.94 -3.52
N VAL A 2 -3.63 16.52 -2.38
CA VAL A 2 -3.92 17.97 -2.19
C VAL A 2 -2.67 18.87 -2.11
N LYS A 3 -1.47 18.29 -1.90
CA LYS A 3 -0.18 19.01 -1.90
C LYS A 3 -0.13 20.24 -0.96
N CYS A 4 -0.86 20.20 0.16
CA CYS A 4 -0.86 21.26 1.17
C CYS A 4 0.12 20.95 2.31
N ASN A 5 0.99 21.91 2.65
CA ASN A 5 2.00 21.78 3.72
C ASN A 5 1.70 22.63 4.97
N LYS A 6 0.52 23.25 5.04
CA LYS A 6 0.14 24.15 6.13
C LYS A 6 0.02 23.47 7.50
N TRP A 7 -0.07 22.13 7.52
CA TRP A 7 -0.02 21.37 8.76
C TRP A 7 1.30 21.55 9.54
N LYS A 8 2.37 22.02 8.88
CA LYS A 8 3.67 22.32 9.50
C LYS A 8 3.67 23.62 10.31
N THR A 9 3.02 24.66 9.77
CA THR A 9 3.15 26.04 10.28
C THR A 9 1.84 26.65 10.77
N GLY A 10 0.69 26.08 10.42
CA GLY A 10 -0.63 26.61 10.72
C GLY A 10 -1.60 26.43 9.56
N CYS A 11 -2.72 25.75 9.80
CA CYS A 11 -3.78 25.59 8.80
C CYS A 11 -4.62 26.86 8.64
N ASP A 12 -4.81 27.31 7.41
CA ASP A 12 -5.82 28.29 7.01
C ASP A 12 -6.12 28.14 5.51
N LYS A 13 -7.20 28.77 5.02
CA LYS A 13 -7.62 28.75 3.61
C LYS A 13 -7.57 27.33 3.04
N CYS A 14 -8.26 26.42 3.70
CA CYS A 14 -8.16 25.00 3.44
C CYS A 14 -8.65 24.67 2.01
N PRO A 15 -7.86 23.98 1.18
CA PRO A 15 -8.30 23.57 -0.16
C PRO A 15 -9.25 22.34 -0.14
N GLN A 16 -9.61 21.85 1.04
CA GLN A 16 -10.35 20.58 1.25
C GLN A 16 -11.69 20.76 1.96
N LEU A 17 -12.29 21.96 1.92
CA LEU A 17 -13.54 22.25 2.63
C LEU A 17 -14.73 21.41 2.16
N ASP A 18 -14.68 20.92 0.93
CA ASP A 18 -15.69 20.06 0.30
C ASP A 18 -15.41 18.56 0.49
N THR A 19 -14.32 18.19 1.16
CA THR A 19 -13.99 16.80 1.50
C THR A 19 -14.44 16.44 2.91
N TYR A 20 -14.62 15.16 3.22
CA TYR A 20 -15.06 14.74 4.55
C TYR A 20 -14.00 15.02 5.64
N PRO A 21 -14.35 15.59 6.81
CA PRO A 21 -15.66 16.15 7.15
C PRO A 21 -15.91 17.50 6.45
N LYS A 22 -17.01 17.60 5.69
CA LYS A 22 -17.32 18.79 4.89
C LYS A 22 -17.60 19.98 5.78
N SER A 23 -17.06 21.14 5.42
CA SER A 23 -17.37 22.41 6.06
C SER A 23 -18.16 23.28 5.11
N PHE A 24 -19.40 23.61 5.48
CA PHE A 24 -20.25 24.47 4.68
C PHE A 24 -19.93 25.95 4.98
N PHE A 25 -19.55 26.70 3.96
CA PHE A 25 -19.37 28.17 3.95
C PHE A 25 -18.28 28.75 4.86
N VAL A 26 -17.85 28.04 5.90
CA VAL A 26 -16.89 28.53 6.90
C VAL A 26 -15.64 27.67 6.88
N ASP A 27 -14.47 28.31 6.82
CA ASP A 27 -13.20 27.62 7.00
C ASP A 27 -12.79 27.62 8.48
N ASN A 28 -13.05 26.50 9.17
CA ASN A 28 -12.66 26.30 10.56
C ASN A 28 -11.24 25.73 10.73
N SER A 29 -10.46 25.58 9.64
CA SER A 29 -9.15 24.92 9.69
C SER A 29 -8.18 25.61 10.65
N LYS A 30 -8.18 26.95 10.72
CA LYS A 30 -7.36 27.72 11.66
C LYS A 30 -7.72 27.45 13.12
N GLN A 31 -9.01 27.51 13.44
CA GLN A 31 -9.47 27.25 14.81
C GLN A 31 -9.24 25.79 15.21
N ASN A 32 -9.43 24.85 14.29
CA ASN A 32 -9.16 23.43 14.52
C ASN A 32 -7.66 23.17 14.76
N TYR A 33 -6.78 23.85 14.03
CA TYR A 33 -5.34 23.75 14.25
C TYR A 33 -4.94 24.26 15.63
N LEU A 34 -5.43 25.44 16.03
CA LEU A 34 -5.14 26.02 17.35
C LEU A 34 -5.66 25.14 18.49
N LYS A 35 -6.92 24.67 18.40
CA LYS A 35 -7.51 23.77 19.41
C LYS A 35 -6.75 22.46 19.55
N LYS A 36 -6.29 21.87 18.43
CA LYS A 36 -5.45 20.65 18.47
C LYS A 36 -4.13 20.93 19.18
N ASN A 37 -3.45 22.02 18.82
CA ASN A 37 -2.18 22.39 19.43
C ASN A 37 -2.32 22.61 20.96
N GLU A 38 -3.34 23.36 21.38
CA GLU A 38 -3.66 23.56 22.80
C GLU A 38 -3.94 22.23 23.52
N ALA A 39 -4.73 21.35 22.91
CA ALA A 39 -5.03 20.04 23.47
C ALA A 39 -3.77 19.17 23.66
N TYR A 40 -2.82 19.21 22.74
CA TYR A 40 -1.55 18.47 22.87
C TYR A 40 -0.67 19.05 23.97
N GLN A 41 -0.55 20.38 24.07
CA GLN A 41 0.23 21.06 25.11
C GLN A 41 -0.30 20.79 26.53
N GLY A 42 -1.60 20.48 26.66
CA GLY A 42 -2.20 20.07 27.93
C GLY A 42 -1.73 18.70 28.45
N ILE A 43 -1.05 17.88 27.62
CA ILE A 43 -0.63 16.52 27.98
C ILE A 43 0.83 16.53 28.43
N LYS A 44 1.06 16.32 29.73
CA LYS A 44 2.41 16.39 30.33
C LYS A 44 3.36 15.28 29.87
N ASN A 45 2.84 14.07 29.64
CA ASN A 45 3.61 12.87 29.33
C ASN A 45 3.09 12.22 28.05
N LEU A 46 3.27 12.89 26.91
CA LEU A 46 2.87 12.39 25.60
C LEU A 46 4.09 11.85 24.84
N THR A 47 4.00 10.60 24.39
CA THR A 47 4.94 9.99 23.44
C THR A 47 4.17 9.62 22.18
N ILE A 48 4.70 10.00 21.02
CA ILE A 48 4.09 9.73 19.72
C ILE A 48 4.69 8.46 19.15
N ILE A 49 3.85 7.46 18.89
CA ILE A 49 4.25 6.23 18.23
C ILE A 49 3.87 6.30 16.75
N THR A 50 4.85 6.09 15.86
CA THR A 50 4.60 5.97 14.41
C THR A 50 5.01 4.60 13.90
N PRO A 51 4.38 4.08 12.83
CA PRO A 51 4.71 2.77 12.31
C PRO A 51 5.87 2.78 11.31
N SER A 52 6.41 3.96 10.97
CA SER A 52 7.46 4.16 9.97
C SER A 52 8.32 5.37 10.30
N GLU A 53 9.56 5.33 9.83
CA GLU A 53 10.51 6.45 9.88
C GLU A 53 10.02 7.62 9.02
N TRP A 54 9.40 7.35 7.88
CA TRP A 54 8.75 8.36 7.04
C TRP A 54 7.73 9.18 7.84
N LEU A 55 6.82 8.51 8.57
CA LEU A 55 5.80 9.20 9.35
C LEU A 55 6.42 9.92 10.56
N ALA A 56 7.44 9.34 11.20
CA ALA A 56 8.18 10.01 12.28
C ALA A 56 8.82 11.32 11.78
N GLY A 57 9.38 11.30 10.57
CA GLY A 57 9.92 12.48 9.90
C GLY A 57 8.87 13.56 9.65
N LEU A 58 7.63 13.18 9.33
CA LEU A 58 6.52 14.14 9.20
C LEU A 58 6.10 14.70 10.56
N VAL A 59 6.00 13.86 11.60
CA VAL A 59 5.64 14.31 12.96
C VAL A 59 6.63 15.36 13.46
N LYS A 60 7.94 15.15 13.23
CA LYS A 60 9.02 16.09 13.59
C LYS A 60 8.94 17.44 12.87
N GLN A 61 8.13 17.57 11.83
CA GLN A 61 7.90 18.82 11.10
C GLN A 61 6.57 19.50 11.48
N SER A 62 5.81 18.92 12.40
CA SER A 62 4.48 19.40 12.81
C SER A 62 4.52 20.05 14.20
N VAL A 63 3.37 20.52 14.69
CA VAL A 63 3.18 20.96 16.09
C VAL A 63 3.55 19.91 17.13
N LEU A 64 3.70 18.65 16.72
CA LEU A 64 4.08 17.55 17.60
C LEU A 64 5.61 17.38 17.71
N SER A 65 6.42 18.25 17.10
CA SER A 65 7.88 18.15 17.06
C SER A 65 8.55 18.12 18.43
N GLU A 66 7.93 18.75 19.43
CA GLU A 66 8.45 18.85 20.80
C GLU A 66 8.24 17.57 21.61
N PHE A 67 7.37 16.66 21.16
CA PHE A 67 7.11 15.40 21.86
C PHE A 67 8.10 14.32 21.43
N PRO A 68 8.50 13.43 22.34
CA PRO A 68 9.24 12.22 21.98
C PRO A 68 8.50 11.42 20.89
N VAL A 69 9.22 11.02 19.86
CA VAL A 69 8.69 10.19 18.76
C VAL A 69 9.46 8.88 18.72
N GLU A 70 8.74 7.77 18.82
CA GLU A 70 9.30 6.43 18.70
C GLU A 70 8.68 5.71 17.50
N VAL A 71 9.52 4.99 16.76
CA VAL A 71 9.06 4.16 15.64
C VAL A 71 8.83 2.74 16.13
N VAL A 72 7.58 2.31 16.07
CA VAL A 72 7.18 0.93 16.36
C VAL A 72 6.43 0.40 15.15
N ASN A 73 7.15 -0.36 14.31
CA ASN A 73 6.58 -0.89 13.07
C ASN A 73 5.36 -1.79 13.34
N ASN A 74 4.37 -1.72 12.44
CA ASN A 74 3.24 -2.65 12.49
C ASN A 74 3.74 -4.08 12.37
N LYS A 75 3.05 -5.01 13.04
CA LYS A 75 3.35 -6.44 13.03
C LYS A 75 2.21 -7.21 12.39
N ILE A 76 2.53 -8.40 11.92
CA ILE A 76 1.59 -9.37 11.36
C ILE A 76 1.73 -10.71 12.09
N ASN A 77 0.73 -11.57 11.96
CA ASN A 77 0.76 -12.90 12.55
C ASN A 77 1.56 -13.86 11.65
N LEU A 78 2.82 -14.11 11.99
CA LEU A 78 3.72 -15.00 11.23
C LEU A 78 3.34 -16.50 11.34
N GLU A 79 2.46 -16.86 12.28
CA GLU A 79 1.91 -18.22 12.31
C GLU A 79 0.91 -18.46 11.18
N VAL A 80 0.29 -17.38 10.68
CA VAL A 80 -0.66 -17.42 9.57
C VAL A 80 0.03 -17.06 8.26
N PHE A 81 0.74 -15.95 8.23
CA PHE A 81 1.45 -15.47 7.05
C PHE A 81 2.85 -16.09 6.98
N LYS A 82 2.94 -17.20 6.28
CA LYS A 82 4.16 -17.93 5.96
C LYS A 82 3.94 -18.72 4.65
N PRO A 83 5.00 -19.17 3.96
CA PRO A 83 4.83 -19.99 2.77
C PRO A 83 4.04 -21.26 3.11
N ILE A 84 2.94 -21.49 2.40
CA ILE A 84 2.06 -22.65 2.59
C ILE A 84 1.63 -23.27 1.27
N PRO A 85 1.29 -24.57 1.24
CA PRO A 85 0.69 -25.19 0.06
C PRO A 85 -0.55 -24.41 -0.40
N SER A 86 -0.60 -24.10 -1.70
CA SER A 86 -1.64 -23.25 -2.28
C SER A 86 -2.25 -23.88 -3.52
N ASP A 87 -3.58 -23.92 -3.55
CA ASP A 87 -4.41 -24.37 -4.66
C ASP A 87 -5.01 -23.21 -5.47
N VAL A 88 -4.60 -21.96 -5.18
CA VAL A 88 -5.15 -20.71 -5.72
C VAL A 88 -5.19 -20.69 -7.25
N ARG A 89 -4.12 -21.10 -7.93
CA ARG A 89 -4.08 -21.08 -9.40
C ARG A 89 -5.16 -21.97 -10.01
N ASN A 90 -5.43 -23.13 -9.41
CA ASN A 90 -6.52 -24.01 -9.83
C ASN A 90 -7.89 -23.44 -9.44
N LYS A 91 -8.03 -22.99 -8.19
CA LYS A 91 -9.28 -22.44 -7.63
C LYS A 91 -9.83 -21.27 -8.46
N TYR A 92 -8.96 -20.39 -8.95
CA TYR A 92 -9.34 -19.22 -9.75
C TYR A 92 -9.00 -19.35 -11.24
N ALA A 93 -8.72 -20.58 -11.73
CA ALA A 93 -8.44 -20.88 -13.12
C ALA A 93 -7.33 -20.00 -13.77
N ILE A 94 -6.27 -19.72 -13.01
CA ILE A 94 -5.11 -18.92 -13.45
C ILE A 94 -4.18 -19.80 -14.29
N LYS A 95 -4.26 -19.66 -15.61
CA LYS A 95 -3.50 -20.47 -16.59
C LYS A 95 -2.26 -19.77 -17.17
N THR A 96 -2.10 -18.49 -16.88
CA THR A 96 -0.93 -17.69 -17.28
C THR A 96 0.33 -18.24 -16.65
N LYS A 97 1.50 -17.95 -17.25
CA LYS A 97 2.79 -18.38 -16.73
C LYS A 97 3.11 -17.67 -15.41
N TYR A 98 2.82 -16.37 -15.33
CA TYR A 98 3.11 -15.56 -14.15
C TYR A 98 1.85 -14.92 -13.55
N MET A 99 1.80 -14.87 -12.23
CA MET A 99 0.74 -14.27 -11.43
C MET A 99 1.27 -13.06 -10.65
N VAL A 100 0.75 -11.88 -11.00
CA VAL A 100 0.95 -10.62 -10.25
C VAL A 100 -0.22 -10.44 -9.29
N LEU A 101 0.03 -10.28 -8.00
CA LEU A 101 -1.01 -10.12 -6.99
C LEU A 101 -1.08 -8.68 -6.47
N GLY A 102 -2.28 -8.14 -6.34
CA GLY A 102 -2.57 -6.95 -5.54
C GLY A 102 -3.64 -7.25 -4.50
N VAL A 103 -3.51 -6.65 -3.31
CA VAL A 103 -4.48 -6.81 -2.21
C VAL A 103 -4.80 -5.44 -1.60
N ALA A 104 -6.08 -5.10 -1.52
CA ALA A 104 -6.56 -3.90 -0.85
C ALA A 104 -7.92 -4.14 -0.19
N VAL A 105 -8.30 -3.27 0.75
CA VAL A 105 -9.67 -3.29 1.31
C VAL A 105 -10.70 -2.88 0.24
N SER A 106 -10.33 -1.90 -0.57
CA SER A 106 -11.07 -1.39 -1.72
C SER A 106 -10.07 -0.80 -2.71
N TRP A 107 -10.32 -0.99 -4.00
CA TRP A 107 -9.51 -0.40 -5.05
C TRP A 107 -10.08 0.94 -5.51
N ASP A 108 -9.34 2.00 -5.24
CA ASP A 108 -9.64 3.36 -5.68
C ASP A 108 -8.37 4.02 -6.25
N GLN A 109 -8.42 5.32 -6.53
CA GLN A 109 -7.27 6.07 -7.01
C GLN A 109 -6.12 6.09 -6.00
N ALA A 110 -6.38 6.12 -4.68
CA ALA A 110 -5.32 6.15 -3.67
C ALA A 110 -4.57 4.81 -3.57
N LYS A 111 -5.24 3.70 -3.91
CA LYS A 111 -4.64 2.36 -4.01
C LYS A 111 -4.10 2.02 -5.40
N GLY A 112 -4.12 2.96 -6.35
CA GLY A 112 -3.51 2.79 -7.67
C GLY A 112 -4.29 1.88 -8.61
N LEU A 113 -5.63 1.87 -8.53
CA LEU A 113 -6.44 1.06 -9.46
C LEU A 113 -6.19 1.44 -10.93
N GLN A 114 -6.04 2.73 -11.21
CA GLN A 114 -5.76 3.22 -12.55
C GLN A 114 -4.36 2.77 -13.02
N ASP A 115 -3.36 2.86 -12.14
CA ASP A 115 -2.00 2.38 -12.37
C ASP A 115 -1.96 0.89 -12.69
N ILE A 116 -2.77 0.09 -12.00
CA ILE A 116 -2.91 -1.34 -12.30
C ILE A 116 -3.51 -1.57 -13.69
N PHE A 117 -4.50 -0.77 -14.09
CA PHE A 117 -5.06 -0.84 -15.44
C PHE A 117 -4.03 -0.45 -16.50
N ASP A 118 -3.24 0.59 -16.26
CA ASP A 118 -2.20 1.02 -17.19
C ASP A 118 -1.03 0.02 -17.26
N LEU A 119 -0.67 -0.57 -16.12
CA LEU A 119 0.26 -1.69 -16.03
C LEU A 119 -0.23 -2.89 -16.83
N ARG A 120 -1.52 -3.26 -16.69
CA ARG A 120 -2.10 -4.37 -17.43
C ARG A 120 -1.97 -4.17 -18.94
N LYS A 121 -2.19 -2.97 -19.46
CA LYS A 121 -2.08 -2.67 -20.90
C LYS A 121 -0.68 -2.93 -21.48
N ILE A 122 0.37 -2.85 -20.65
CA ILE A 122 1.76 -2.98 -21.10
C ILE A 122 2.45 -4.28 -20.64
N LEU A 123 1.80 -5.04 -19.76
CA LEU A 123 2.27 -6.35 -19.32
C LEU A 123 2.05 -7.41 -20.42
N PRO A 124 3.03 -8.32 -20.66
CA PRO A 124 2.88 -9.40 -21.62
C PRO A 124 1.71 -10.32 -21.29
N MET A 125 1.13 -10.98 -22.30
CA MET A 125 -0.05 -11.86 -22.13
C MET A 125 0.20 -13.10 -21.28
N GLU A 126 1.45 -13.49 -21.06
CA GLU A 126 1.81 -14.58 -20.16
C GLU A 126 1.68 -14.21 -18.67
N TYR A 127 1.37 -12.94 -18.36
CA TYR A 127 1.10 -12.44 -17.01
C TYR A 127 -0.41 -12.22 -16.82
N SER A 128 -0.93 -12.64 -15.67
CA SER A 128 -2.24 -12.20 -15.17
C SER A 128 -2.07 -11.35 -13.92
N ILE A 129 -2.95 -10.36 -13.75
CA ILE A 129 -3.07 -9.63 -12.48
C ILE A 129 -4.25 -10.19 -11.71
N VAL A 130 -4.06 -10.50 -10.43
CA VAL A 130 -5.11 -10.93 -9.51
C VAL A 130 -5.29 -9.83 -8.46
N LEU A 131 -6.51 -9.32 -8.33
CA LEU A 131 -6.83 -8.25 -7.39
C LEU A 131 -7.80 -8.74 -6.32
N VAL A 132 -7.33 -8.83 -5.09
CA VAL A 132 -8.17 -9.14 -3.92
C VAL A 132 -8.74 -7.85 -3.37
N GLY A 133 -10.02 -7.87 -3.02
CA GLY A 133 -10.75 -6.66 -2.58
C GLY A 133 -11.44 -5.92 -3.72
N GLY A 134 -11.45 -6.50 -4.93
CA GLY A 134 -12.33 -6.09 -6.02
C GLY A 134 -13.73 -6.67 -5.83
N GLY A 135 -14.77 -5.84 -5.93
CA GLY A 135 -16.17 -6.28 -5.91
C GLY A 135 -16.67 -6.68 -7.30
N SER A 136 -17.79 -7.40 -7.36
CA SER A 136 -18.47 -7.82 -8.61
C SER A 136 -18.81 -6.66 -9.56
N ASP A 137 -18.86 -5.44 -9.05
CA ASP A 137 -19.33 -4.26 -9.78
C ASP A 137 -18.19 -3.46 -10.44
N GLN A 138 -16.92 -3.82 -10.18
CA GLN A 138 -15.79 -3.22 -10.87
C GLN A 138 -15.61 -3.85 -12.24
N LYS A 139 -15.77 -3.05 -13.30
CA LYS A 139 -15.44 -3.47 -14.66
C LYS A 139 -13.92 -3.57 -14.81
N LEU A 140 -13.40 -4.78 -14.66
CA LEU A 140 -11.98 -5.08 -14.82
C LEU A 140 -11.60 -5.26 -16.29
N LEU A 141 -10.33 -5.03 -16.61
CA LEU A 141 -9.76 -5.29 -17.94
C LEU A 141 -9.46 -6.77 -18.14
N ASP A 142 -9.41 -7.21 -19.39
CA ASP A 142 -8.99 -8.58 -19.73
C ASP A 142 -7.58 -8.88 -19.21
N GLY A 143 -7.42 -10.06 -18.61
CA GLY A 143 -6.19 -10.46 -17.92
C GLY A 143 -6.05 -9.93 -16.48
N ILE A 144 -7.08 -9.26 -15.96
CA ILE A 144 -7.23 -8.98 -14.54
C ILE A 144 -8.34 -9.87 -13.96
N ILE A 145 -8.03 -10.60 -12.90
CA ILE A 145 -8.96 -11.47 -12.18
C ILE A 145 -9.30 -10.80 -10.85
N GLY A 146 -10.57 -10.44 -10.67
CA GLY A 146 -11.07 -9.88 -9.41
C GLY A 146 -11.48 -10.97 -8.43
N ILE A 147 -10.97 -10.90 -7.20
CA ILE A 147 -11.38 -11.75 -6.09
C ILE A 147 -12.05 -10.86 -5.04
N PRO A 148 -13.25 -11.21 -4.56
CA PRO A 148 -13.91 -10.49 -3.47
C PRO A 148 -13.00 -10.34 -2.25
N ARG A 149 -13.23 -9.28 -1.48
CA ARG A 149 -12.56 -9.11 -0.20
C ARG A 149 -12.81 -10.33 0.69
N THR A 150 -11.75 -10.99 1.13
CA THR A 150 -11.81 -12.05 2.13
C THR A 150 -11.37 -11.53 3.50
N LYS A 151 -11.95 -12.09 4.56
CA LYS A 151 -11.47 -11.92 5.93
C LYS A 151 -10.66 -13.14 6.40
N ASP A 152 -10.58 -14.17 5.57
CA ASP A 152 -9.80 -15.37 5.85
C ASP A 152 -8.32 -15.10 5.58
N GLN A 153 -7.54 -14.99 6.66
CA GLN A 153 -6.12 -14.74 6.57
C GLN A 153 -5.34 -15.94 5.99
N LEU A 154 -5.84 -17.18 6.15
CA LEU A 154 -5.22 -18.36 5.56
C LEU A 154 -5.42 -18.36 4.04
N GLU A 155 -6.59 -17.94 3.56
CA GLU A 155 -6.84 -17.73 2.14
C GLU A 155 -5.91 -16.66 1.56
N LEU A 156 -5.70 -15.54 2.27
CA LEU A 156 -4.71 -14.53 1.88
C LEU A 156 -3.29 -15.08 1.84
N ALA A 157 -2.86 -15.85 2.84
CA ALA A 157 -1.54 -16.46 2.86
C ALA A 157 -1.33 -17.41 1.66
N LYS A 158 -2.36 -18.16 1.25
CA LYS A 158 -2.33 -18.99 0.03
C LYS A 158 -2.20 -18.14 -1.24
N LEU A 159 -2.92 -17.02 -1.31
CA LEU A 159 -2.86 -16.09 -2.44
C LEU A 159 -1.47 -15.48 -2.57
N TYR A 160 -0.90 -14.98 -1.48
CA TYR A 160 0.47 -14.47 -1.46
C TYR A 160 1.45 -15.57 -1.91
N THR A 161 1.40 -16.76 -1.29
CA THR A 161 2.33 -17.86 -1.60
C THR A 161 2.27 -18.29 -3.07
N ALA A 162 1.08 -18.29 -3.69
CA ALA A 162 0.91 -18.67 -5.09
C ALA A 162 1.40 -17.61 -6.10
N ALA A 163 1.55 -16.36 -5.67
CA ALA A 163 1.93 -15.27 -6.55
C ALA A 163 3.43 -15.28 -6.86
N ASP A 164 3.77 -14.84 -8.07
CA ASP A 164 5.17 -14.68 -8.48
C ASP A 164 5.75 -13.38 -7.95
N VAL A 165 4.91 -12.34 -7.94
CA VAL A 165 5.23 -11.03 -7.38
C VAL A 165 3.97 -10.38 -6.83
N PHE A 166 4.11 -9.63 -5.74
CA PHE A 166 3.08 -8.78 -5.18
C PHE A 166 3.35 -7.32 -5.55
N ILE A 167 2.31 -6.59 -5.94
CA ILE A 167 2.38 -5.16 -6.24
C ILE A 167 1.55 -4.34 -5.25
N ASN A 168 2.11 -3.22 -4.83
CA ASN A 168 1.40 -2.21 -4.03
C ASN A 168 1.67 -0.80 -4.59
N PRO A 169 1.00 -0.41 -5.70
CA PRO A 169 1.13 0.91 -6.33
C PRO A 169 0.31 1.98 -5.57
N THR A 170 0.40 2.02 -4.25
CA THR A 170 -0.38 2.99 -3.47
C THR A 170 0.23 4.39 -3.56
N HIS A 171 -0.63 5.39 -3.75
CA HIS A 171 -0.26 6.80 -3.69
C HIS A 171 -0.24 7.34 -2.27
N GLN A 172 -0.75 6.61 -1.28
CA GLN A 172 -0.70 7.04 0.11
C GLN A 172 -0.88 5.88 1.07
N ASP A 173 0.15 5.60 1.87
CA ASP A 173 0.08 4.65 2.96
C ASP A 173 1.15 4.95 4.02
N ASN A 174 0.90 4.60 5.29
CA ASN A 174 1.83 4.93 6.37
C ASN A 174 2.86 3.82 6.63
N TYR A 175 2.44 2.57 6.58
CA TYR A 175 3.24 1.35 6.72
C TYR A 175 2.35 0.13 6.40
N PRO A 176 2.06 -0.12 5.11
CA PRO A 176 1.05 -1.09 4.68
C PRO A 176 1.40 -2.52 5.10
N THR A 177 0.54 -3.15 5.89
CA THR A 177 0.77 -4.52 6.38
C THR A 177 0.73 -5.56 5.27
N VAL A 178 0.00 -5.31 4.17
CA VAL A 178 -0.03 -6.20 3.00
C VAL A 178 1.36 -6.44 2.39
N ASN A 179 2.27 -5.46 2.50
CA ASN A 179 3.67 -5.63 2.10
C ASN A 179 4.39 -6.64 3.02
N LEU A 180 4.13 -6.57 4.34
CA LEU A 180 4.69 -7.51 5.32
C LEU A 180 4.14 -8.92 5.09
N GLU A 181 2.83 -9.02 4.85
CA GLU A 181 2.13 -10.29 4.64
C GLU A 181 2.68 -11.02 3.41
N ALA A 182 2.81 -10.31 2.29
CA ALA A 182 3.40 -10.85 1.06
C ALA A 182 4.83 -11.35 1.28
N ARG A 183 5.68 -10.53 1.91
CA ARG A 183 7.08 -10.90 2.21
C ARG A 183 7.17 -12.12 3.12
N ALA A 184 6.35 -12.16 4.16
CA ALA A 184 6.33 -13.29 5.09
C ALA A 184 5.90 -14.59 4.41
N CYS A 185 5.06 -14.52 3.38
CA CYS A 185 4.69 -15.66 2.53
C CYS A 185 5.73 -16.01 1.45
N GLY A 186 6.89 -15.34 1.44
CA GLY A 186 7.96 -15.58 0.46
C GLY A 186 7.76 -14.87 -0.88
N THR A 187 6.82 -13.93 -0.96
CA THR A 187 6.47 -13.23 -2.20
C THR A 187 7.20 -11.89 -2.28
N PRO A 188 7.99 -11.65 -3.33
CA PRO A 188 8.66 -10.35 -3.51
C PRO A 188 7.62 -9.24 -3.74
N VAL A 189 7.92 -8.05 -3.21
CA VAL A 189 7.01 -6.90 -3.23
C VAL A 189 7.61 -5.78 -4.07
N VAL A 190 6.87 -5.35 -5.09
CA VAL A 190 7.14 -4.12 -5.86
C VAL A 190 6.18 -3.04 -5.40
N THR A 191 6.69 -1.88 -4.99
CA THR A 191 5.85 -0.78 -4.46
C THR A 191 6.40 0.58 -4.89
N TYR A 192 5.55 1.61 -4.81
CA TYR A 192 6.00 2.98 -5.03
C TYR A 192 6.85 3.51 -3.87
N ASP A 193 7.75 4.45 -4.19
CA ASP A 193 8.49 5.26 -3.22
C ASP A 193 7.58 6.31 -2.56
N VAL A 194 6.59 5.81 -1.82
CA VAL A 194 5.52 6.62 -1.25
C VAL A 194 5.24 6.18 0.18
N GLY A 195 5.24 7.14 1.09
CA GLY A 195 4.89 6.87 2.48
C GLY A 195 5.89 5.95 3.16
N GLY A 196 5.41 5.09 4.07
CA GLY A 196 6.21 3.99 4.62
C GLY A 196 6.14 2.70 3.80
N SER A 197 5.71 2.77 2.53
CA SER A 197 5.64 1.60 1.65
C SER A 197 7.03 0.99 1.38
N PRO A 198 8.11 1.76 1.12
CA PRO A 198 9.44 1.20 0.96
C PRO A 198 9.95 0.45 2.19
N GLU A 199 9.73 1.03 3.38
CA GLU A 199 10.12 0.42 4.66
C GLU A 199 9.39 -0.91 4.89
N SER A 200 8.08 -0.95 4.69
CA SER A 200 7.28 -2.18 4.82
C SER A 200 7.56 -3.22 3.73
N ALA A 201 7.91 -2.79 2.51
CA ALA A 201 8.30 -3.67 1.40
C ALA A 201 9.73 -4.22 1.54
N GLY A 202 10.52 -3.75 2.51
CA GLY A 202 11.90 -4.18 2.72
C GLY A 202 12.92 -3.53 1.80
N GLY A 203 12.55 -2.45 1.10
CA GLY A 203 13.47 -1.56 0.39
C GLY A 203 14.15 -2.10 -0.88
N LYS A 204 13.82 -3.31 -1.35
CA LYS A 204 14.54 -3.94 -2.47
C LYS A 204 14.00 -3.56 -3.86
N TYR A 205 12.69 -3.58 -4.04
CA TYR A 205 12.05 -3.37 -5.35
C TYR A 205 11.10 -2.17 -5.27
N ILE A 206 11.69 -0.98 -5.32
CA ILE A 206 10.99 0.30 -5.17
C ILE A 206 11.03 1.02 -6.51
N VAL A 207 9.92 1.62 -6.92
CA VAL A 207 9.83 2.43 -8.14
C VAL A 207 9.24 3.80 -7.82
N GLU A 208 9.57 4.81 -8.62
CA GLU A 208 9.00 6.15 -8.43
C GLU A 208 7.47 6.14 -8.58
N GLU A 209 6.79 7.04 -7.87
CA GLU A 209 5.33 7.17 -7.96
C GLU A 209 4.88 7.44 -9.40
N ASN A 210 3.94 6.65 -9.91
CA ASN A 210 3.44 6.66 -11.30
C ASN A 210 4.42 6.10 -12.36
N ASP A 211 5.57 5.55 -11.99
CA ASP A 211 6.46 4.88 -12.96
C ASP A 211 5.98 3.46 -13.29
N ILE A 212 4.94 3.38 -14.12
CA ILE A 212 4.34 2.13 -14.58
C ILE A 212 5.35 1.28 -15.38
N ARG A 213 6.28 1.91 -16.10
CA ARG A 213 7.28 1.20 -16.90
C ARG A 213 8.34 0.57 -16.02
N GLY A 214 8.90 1.31 -15.06
CA GLY A 214 9.81 0.76 -14.07
C GLY A 214 9.16 -0.36 -13.25
N MET A 215 7.88 -0.20 -12.88
CA MET A 215 7.11 -1.26 -12.22
C MET A 215 7.05 -2.53 -13.07
N LYS A 216 6.70 -2.42 -14.36
CA LYS A 216 6.68 -3.54 -15.31
C LYS A 216 8.04 -4.22 -15.42
N GLU A 217 9.12 -3.45 -15.55
CA GLU A 217 10.48 -3.96 -15.69
C GLU A 217 10.91 -4.79 -14.47
N LEU A 218 10.64 -4.30 -13.26
CA LEU A 218 10.91 -5.06 -12.03
C LEU A 218 10.06 -6.32 -11.93
N ILE A 219 8.77 -6.24 -12.25
CA ILE A 219 7.87 -7.42 -12.27
C ILE A 219 8.43 -8.49 -13.19
N CYS A 220 8.78 -8.13 -14.43
CA CYS A 220 9.31 -9.09 -15.40
C CYS A 220 10.62 -9.71 -14.93
N LYS A 221 11.54 -8.89 -14.42
CA LYS A 221 12.83 -9.35 -13.89
C LYS A 221 12.65 -10.36 -12.76
N ILE A 222 11.84 -10.01 -11.76
CA ILE A 222 11.56 -10.87 -10.59
C ILE A 222 10.96 -12.21 -11.02
N CYS A 223 9.96 -12.17 -11.91
CA CYS A 223 9.28 -13.37 -12.37
C CYS A 223 10.21 -14.30 -13.17
N GLN A 224 11.11 -13.73 -13.97
CA GLN A 224 12.10 -14.48 -14.74
C GLN A 224 13.15 -15.14 -13.83
N GLU A 225 13.76 -14.38 -12.91
CA GLU A 225 14.76 -14.89 -11.96
C GLU A 225 14.20 -16.04 -11.08
N LYS A 226 12.93 -15.96 -10.67
CA LYS A 226 12.28 -16.99 -9.84
C LYS A 226 12.09 -18.33 -10.58
N HIS A 227 12.07 -18.31 -11.91
CA HIS A 227 11.78 -19.48 -12.75
C HIS A 227 12.98 -19.93 -13.60
N GLU A 228 14.14 -19.29 -13.45
CA GLU A 228 15.38 -19.87 -13.96
C GLU A 228 15.66 -21.17 -13.19
N PRO A 229 15.95 -22.28 -13.89
CA PRO A 229 16.39 -23.49 -13.21
C PRO A 229 17.65 -23.16 -12.40
N LEU A 230 17.68 -23.56 -11.13
CA LEU A 230 18.91 -23.54 -10.35
C LEU A 230 19.97 -24.32 -11.15
N GLU A 231 20.94 -23.61 -11.73
CA GLU A 231 22.10 -24.27 -12.33
C GLU A 231 22.72 -25.14 -11.23
N THR A 232 22.82 -26.44 -11.54
CA THR A 232 23.26 -27.50 -10.63
C THR A 232 24.77 -27.66 -10.67
#